data_AF-A0A2I0K1L4-F1
#
_entry.id   AF-A0A2I0K1L4-F1
#
_cell.length_a   1.000
_cell.length_b   1.000
_cell.length_c   1.000
_cell.angle_alpha   90.00
_cell.angle_beta   90.00
_cell.angle_gamma   90.00
#
_symmetry.space_group_name_H-M   'P 1'
#
loop_
_entity.id
_entity.type
_entity.pdbx_description
1 polymer ?
#
loop_
_entity_poly.entity_id
_entity_poly.type
_entity_poly.pdbx_seq_one_letter_code
_entity_poly.pdbx_strand_id
1 'polypeptide(L)'
;MEDWAQLILDFLDEIVQQPAVLVGNSVGSLACAIVDDWRIKLLLPLLWFFDFLLKQRGIASVIFERVKQRDNLKDILLSVYGNKASVDDELVEIIREPANDEGALDAFISIVTGPPGPNPVQLMPTVSMPVLVLWGDQDPFTPLDGPVGKYFSALPSNAPNVSLSILPGVGHCPHDDRPDLVHEKLLPWLDCIFSF
;
A
#
# COMPACT_ATOMS: atom_id res chain seq x y z
N MET A 1 -1.92 -21.99 -1.17
CA MET A 1 -1.34 -20.74 -0.67
C MET A 1 -2.53 -19.96 -0.18
N GLU A 2 -2.62 -19.74 1.14
CA GLU A 2 -3.64 -18.84 1.69
C GLU A 2 -3.48 -17.47 1.03
N ASP A 3 -4.59 -16.87 0.66
CA ASP A 3 -4.62 -15.49 0.20
C ASP A 3 -4.22 -14.59 1.39
N TRP A 4 -3.46 -13.53 1.15
CA TRP A 4 -3.07 -12.58 2.20
C TRP A 4 -4.29 -12.02 2.93
N ALA A 5 -5.40 -11.85 2.22
CA ALA A 5 -6.68 -11.47 2.82
C ALA A 5 -7.18 -12.53 3.82
N GLN A 6 -7.03 -13.82 3.52
CA GLN A 6 -7.45 -14.90 4.41
C GLN A 6 -6.63 -14.90 5.70
N LEU A 7 -5.31 -14.69 5.62
CA LEU A 7 -4.46 -14.58 6.81
C LEU A 7 -4.91 -13.46 7.76
N ILE A 8 -5.36 -12.33 7.22
CA ILE A 8 -5.91 -11.23 8.02
C ILE A 8 -7.23 -11.65 8.67
N LEU A 9 -8.13 -12.30 7.92
CA LEU A 9 -9.40 -12.78 8.44
C LEU A 9 -9.20 -13.81 9.55
N ASP A 10 -8.30 -14.78 9.35
CA ASP A 10 -7.98 -15.81 10.33
C ASP A 10 -7.40 -15.17 11.61
N PHE A 11 -6.52 -14.17 11.49
CA PHE A 11 -6.01 -13.43 12.65
C PHE A 11 -7.11 -12.67 13.40
N LEU A 12 -8.06 -12.07 12.69
CA LEU A 12 -9.20 -11.39 13.30
C LEU A 12 -10.10 -12.39 14.07
N ASP A 13 -10.38 -13.55 13.47
CA ASP A 13 -11.27 -14.56 14.02
C ASP A 13 -10.65 -15.36 15.17
N GLU A 14 -9.34 -15.63 15.11
CA GLU A 14 -8.64 -16.45 16.10
C GLU A 14 -8.03 -15.64 17.24
N ILE A 15 -7.52 -14.43 16.96
CA ILE A 15 -6.74 -13.65 17.93
C ILE A 15 -7.48 -12.41 18.41
N VAL A 16 -8.01 -11.59 17.49
CA VAL A 16 -8.61 -10.30 17.87
C VAL A 16 -9.97 -10.49 18.52
N GLN A 17 -10.84 -11.32 17.94
CA GLN A 17 -12.14 -11.76 18.49
C GLN A 17 -13.07 -10.62 18.96
N GLN A 18 -12.87 -9.41 18.44
CA GLN A 18 -13.66 -8.23 18.75
C GLN A 18 -13.76 -7.32 17.51
N PRO A 19 -14.76 -6.42 17.44
CA PRO A 19 -14.82 -5.44 16.37
C PRO A 19 -13.51 -4.64 16.27
N ALA A 20 -12.94 -4.61 15.08
CA ALA A 20 -11.65 -3.98 14.81
C ALA A 20 -11.76 -3.03 13.62
N VAL A 21 -10.91 -2.00 13.63
CA VAL A 21 -10.69 -1.14 12.47
C VAL A 21 -9.44 -1.60 11.77
N LEU A 22 -9.56 -1.89 10.48
CA LEU A 22 -8.44 -2.23 9.63
C LEU A 22 -7.83 -0.97 9.03
N VAL A 23 -6.52 -0.81 9.19
CA VAL A 23 -5.74 0.28 8.59
C VAL A 23 -4.69 -0.35 7.70
N GLY A 24 -4.69 0.01 6.42
CA GLY A 24 -3.74 -0.51 5.43
C GLY A 24 -3.19 0.62 4.55
N ASN A 25 -2.02 0.37 3.96
CA ASN A 25 -1.41 1.24 2.95
C ASN A 25 -1.04 0.41 1.72
N SER A 26 -1.18 1.00 0.53
CA SER A 26 -0.75 0.40 -0.75
C SER A 26 -1.29 -1.03 -0.91
N VAL A 27 -0.43 -2.02 -1.20
CA VAL A 27 -0.77 -3.46 -1.31
C VAL A 27 -1.55 -3.97 -0.09
N GLY A 28 -1.24 -3.48 1.11
CA GLY A 28 -1.94 -3.85 2.35
C GLY A 28 -3.37 -3.29 2.46
N SER A 29 -3.74 -2.31 1.63
CA SER A 29 -5.12 -1.76 1.52
C SER A 29 -5.82 -2.14 0.22
N LEU A 30 -5.04 -2.41 -0.83
CA LEU A 30 -5.48 -2.57 -2.20
C LEU A 30 -4.69 -3.75 -2.77
N ALA A 31 -5.19 -4.97 -2.61
CA ALA A 31 -4.59 -6.13 -3.27
C ALA A 31 -4.65 -5.91 -4.79
N CYS A 32 -3.50 -5.53 -5.36
CA CYS A 32 -3.21 -5.24 -6.78
C CYS A 32 -4.34 -4.59 -7.60
N ALA A 33 -4.48 -3.27 -7.48
CA ALA A 33 -5.26 -2.49 -8.42
C ALA A 33 -4.52 -2.40 -9.78
N ILE A 34 -4.70 -3.37 -10.67
CA ILE A 34 -4.54 -3.09 -12.12
C ILE A 34 -5.77 -2.29 -12.52
N VAL A 35 -5.67 -0.97 -12.40
CA VAL A 35 -6.65 -0.05 -12.99
C VAL A 35 -6.33 0.20 -14.44
N ASP A 36 -7.37 0.45 -15.23
CA ASP A 36 -7.28 0.79 -16.63
C ASP A 36 -6.63 2.18 -16.82
N ASP A 37 -5.31 2.23 -16.70
CA ASP A 37 -4.49 3.39 -17.09
C ASP A 37 -3.82 3.13 -18.44
N TRP A 38 -4.04 4.02 -19.40
CA TRP A 38 -3.38 3.96 -20.70
C TRP A 38 -1.85 4.07 -20.59
N ARG A 39 -1.33 4.78 -19.57
CA ARG A 39 0.10 4.91 -19.28
C ARG A 39 0.70 3.53 -18.97
N ILE A 40 -0.02 2.73 -18.18
CA ILE A 40 0.36 1.36 -17.82
C ILE A 40 0.21 0.44 -19.02
N LYS A 41 -0.87 0.59 -19.81
CA LYS A 41 -1.11 -0.22 -21.02
C LYS A 41 0.05 -0.15 -22.03
N LEU A 42 0.69 1.01 -22.17
CA LEU A 42 1.85 1.18 -23.04
C LEU A 42 3.09 0.38 -22.56
N LEU A 43 3.20 0.17 -21.24
CA LEU A 43 4.30 -0.53 -20.60
C LEU A 43 4.00 -2.02 -20.33
N LEU A 44 2.79 -2.51 -20.61
CA LEU A 44 2.39 -3.89 -20.32
C LEU A 44 3.34 -4.97 -20.83
N PRO A 45 3.87 -4.91 -22.08
CA PRO A 45 4.82 -5.91 -22.54
C PRO A 45 6.11 -5.93 -21.70
N LEU A 46 6.55 -4.77 -21.24
CA LEU A 46 7.71 -4.63 -20.36
C LEU A 46 7.39 -5.14 -18.96
N LEU A 47 6.23 -4.82 -18.40
CA LEU A 47 5.78 -5.32 -17.09
C LEU A 47 5.64 -6.84 -17.09
N TRP A 48 5.08 -7.44 -18.13
CA TRP A 48 5.01 -8.89 -18.29
C TRP A 48 6.39 -9.54 -18.43
N PHE A 49 7.32 -8.87 -19.11
CA PHE A 49 8.69 -9.34 -19.17
C PHE A 49 9.37 -9.28 -17.79
N PHE A 50 9.17 -8.21 -17.03
CA PHE A 50 9.64 -8.11 -15.64
C PHE A 50 9.02 -9.18 -14.73
N ASP A 51 7.70 -9.39 -14.81
CA ASP A 51 7.01 -10.47 -14.08
C ASP A 51 7.59 -11.85 -14.46
N PHE A 52 7.80 -12.11 -15.75
CA PHE A 52 8.44 -13.34 -16.23
C PHE A 52 9.84 -13.55 -15.64
N LEU A 53 10.65 -12.49 -15.59
CA LEU A 53 11.99 -12.53 -14.98
C LEU A 53 11.91 -12.77 -13.47
N LEU A 54 10.99 -12.10 -12.76
CA LEU A 54 10.80 -12.23 -11.31
C LEU A 54 10.24 -13.59 -10.91
N LYS A 55 9.54 -14.29 -11.81
CA LYS A 55 9.17 -15.70 -11.63
C LYS A 55 10.36 -16.66 -11.65
N GLN A 56 11.51 -16.24 -12.16
CA GLN A 56 12.75 -17.02 -12.07
C GLN A 56 13.42 -16.77 -10.73
N ARG A 57 13.38 -17.73 -9.80
CA ARG A 57 13.89 -17.59 -8.42
C ARG A 57 15.32 -17.04 -8.35
N GLY A 58 16.21 -17.45 -9.26
CA GLY A 58 17.59 -16.95 -9.31
C GLY A 58 17.68 -15.45 -9.63
N ILE A 59 16.85 -14.96 -10.56
CA ILE A 59 16.82 -13.54 -10.91
C ILE A 59 16.17 -12.73 -9.80
N ALA A 60 15.05 -13.20 -9.25
CA ALA A 60 14.40 -12.58 -8.11
C ALA A 60 15.33 -12.47 -6.89
N SER A 61 16.14 -13.50 -6.62
CA SER A 61 17.15 -13.46 -5.57
C SER A 61 18.18 -12.36 -5.78
N VAL A 62 18.73 -12.22 -7.00
CA VAL A 62 19.69 -11.14 -7.30
C VAL A 62 19.06 -9.76 -7.13
N ILE A 63 17.82 -9.58 -7.58
CA ILE A 63 17.08 -8.32 -7.43
C ILE A 63 16.82 -8.04 -5.95
N PHE A 64 16.34 -9.04 -5.19
CA PHE A 64 16.06 -8.91 -3.77
C PHE A 64 17.31 -8.55 -2.96
N GLU A 65 18.43 -9.24 -3.20
CA GLU A 65 19.72 -8.91 -2.57
C GLU A 65 20.20 -7.51 -2.91
N ARG A 66 19.91 -7.01 -4.11
CA ARG A 66 20.22 -5.63 -4.49
C ARG A 66 19.30 -4.62 -3.81
N VAL A 67 18.00 -4.88 -3.77
CA VAL A 67 17.01 -3.99 -3.14
C VAL A 67 17.28 -3.85 -1.64
N LYS A 68 17.65 -4.93 -0.94
CA LYS A 68 17.95 -4.88 0.50
C LYS A 68 19.26 -4.16 0.85
N GLN A 69 20.09 -3.82 -0.14
CA GLN A 69 21.31 -3.05 0.13
C GLN A 69 20.91 -1.69 0.69
N ARG A 70 21.56 -1.30 1.79
CA ARG A 70 21.23 -0.09 2.56
C ARG A 70 21.02 1.15 1.70
N ASP A 71 21.98 1.45 0.82
CA ASP A 71 21.93 2.64 -0.03
C ASP A 71 20.79 2.58 -1.05
N ASN A 72 20.59 1.42 -1.69
CA ASN A 72 19.50 1.24 -2.65
C ASN A 72 18.13 1.33 -1.97
N LEU A 73 17.99 0.75 -0.77
CA LEU A 73 16.77 0.83 0.01
C LEU A 73 16.48 2.28 0.42
N LYS A 74 17.50 3.01 0.87
CA LYS A 74 17.40 4.43 1.18
C LYS A 74 16.96 5.25 -0.03
N ASP A 75 17.53 5.00 -1.21
CA ASP A 75 17.14 5.67 -2.45
C ASP A 75 15.68 5.35 -2.84
N ILE A 76 15.23 4.12 -2.64
CA ILE A 76 13.83 3.73 -2.86
C ILE A 76 12.91 4.48 -1.89
N LEU A 77 13.22 4.51 -0.60
CA LEU A 77 12.44 5.25 0.40
C LEU A 77 12.43 6.74 0.07
N LEU A 78 13.57 7.33 -0.24
CA LEU A 78 13.67 8.72 -0.71
C LEU A 78 12.87 8.96 -1.99
N SER A 79 12.61 7.95 -2.82
CA SER A 79 11.77 8.13 -4.00
C SER A 79 10.28 8.20 -3.68
N VAL A 80 9.82 7.56 -2.61
CA VAL A 80 8.38 7.42 -2.29
C VAL A 80 7.87 8.33 -1.18
N TYR A 81 8.75 8.84 -0.31
CA TYR A 81 8.40 9.77 0.76
C TYR A 81 8.33 11.21 0.26
N GLY A 82 7.33 11.98 0.66
CA GLY A 82 7.26 13.43 0.45
C GLY A 82 8.26 14.16 1.35
N ASN A 83 8.22 13.90 2.66
CA ASN A 83 9.19 14.39 3.62
C ASN A 83 10.47 13.55 3.62
N LYS A 84 11.45 13.97 2.82
CA LYS A 84 12.75 13.27 2.73
C LYS A 84 13.52 13.26 4.05
N ALA A 85 13.23 14.18 4.97
CA ALA A 85 13.87 14.20 6.29
C ALA A 85 13.41 13.06 7.20
N SER A 86 12.25 12.45 6.94
CA SER A 86 11.79 11.25 7.65
C SER A 86 12.57 9.99 7.21
N VAL A 87 13.29 10.03 6.08
CA VAL A 87 14.10 8.90 5.61
C VAL A 87 15.48 8.94 6.27
N ASP A 88 15.50 8.61 7.55
CA ASP A 88 16.72 8.52 8.33
C ASP A 88 17.33 7.11 8.31
N ASP A 89 18.44 6.98 9.01
CA ASP A 89 19.23 5.77 9.06
C ASP A 89 18.57 4.65 9.90
N GLU A 90 17.66 5.02 10.81
CA GLU A 90 16.89 4.11 11.65
C GLU A 90 15.76 3.46 10.84
N LEU A 91 14.98 4.26 10.11
CA LEU A 91 13.95 3.76 9.20
C LEU A 91 14.51 2.76 8.18
N VAL A 92 15.67 3.08 7.59
CA VAL A 92 16.33 2.19 6.63
C VAL A 92 16.64 0.83 7.27
N GLU A 93 17.10 0.79 8.52
CA GLU A 93 17.37 -0.49 9.19
C GLU A 93 16.09 -1.21 9.62
N ILE A 94 15.05 -0.51 10.09
CA ILE A 94 13.74 -1.11 10.41
C ILE A 94 13.17 -1.86 9.21
N ILE A 95 13.27 -1.28 8.01
CA ILE A 95 12.78 -1.93 6.78
C ILE A 95 13.74 -3.03 6.30
N ARG A 96 15.06 -2.85 6.49
CA ARG A 96 16.08 -3.78 6.03
C ARG A 96 16.18 -5.03 6.88
N GLU A 97 15.98 -4.94 8.19
CA GLU A 97 16.17 -6.04 9.14
C GLU A 97 15.30 -7.26 8.77
N PRO A 98 13.97 -7.15 8.57
CA PRO A 98 13.13 -8.27 8.16
C PRO A 98 13.50 -8.88 6.80
N ALA A 99 14.17 -8.11 5.92
CA ALA A 99 14.62 -8.62 4.62
C ALA A 99 15.80 -9.63 4.74
N ASN A 100 16.35 -9.81 5.94
CA ASN A 100 17.39 -10.81 6.23
C ASN A 100 16.82 -12.08 6.88
N ASP A 101 15.54 -12.10 7.22
CA ASP A 101 14.91 -13.26 7.86
C ASP A 101 14.75 -14.44 6.89
N GLU A 102 14.70 -15.64 7.46
CA GLU A 102 14.36 -16.84 6.72
C GLU A 102 12.96 -16.67 6.08
N GLY A 103 12.86 -16.96 4.78
CA GLY A 103 11.62 -16.81 4.02
C GLY A 103 11.35 -15.40 3.47
N ALA A 104 12.17 -14.39 3.78
CA ALA A 104 11.94 -13.03 3.27
C ALA A 104 11.96 -12.93 1.74
N LEU A 105 12.85 -13.68 1.07
CA LEU A 105 12.87 -13.78 -0.39
C LEU A 105 11.58 -14.42 -0.93
N ASP A 106 11.08 -15.46 -0.26
CA ASP A 106 9.85 -16.14 -0.67
C ASP A 106 8.62 -15.22 -0.51
N ALA A 107 8.57 -14.45 0.57
CA ALA A 107 7.56 -13.40 0.76
C ALA A 107 7.64 -12.32 -0.33
N PHE A 108 8.85 -11.83 -0.63
CA PHE A 108 9.08 -10.86 -1.71
C PHE A 108 8.60 -11.39 -3.07
N ILE A 109 8.97 -12.62 -3.43
CA ILE A 109 8.53 -13.26 -4.68
C ILE A 109 7.00 -13.40 -4.69
N SER A 110 6.40 -13.83 -3.57
CA SER A 110 4.95 -14.00 -3.45
C SER A 110 4.20 -12.69 -3.66
N ILE A 111 4.66 -11.58 -3.07
CA ILE A 111 4.05 -10.26 -3.24
C ILE A 111 4.18 -9.75 -4.68
N VAL A 112 5.36 -9.90 -5.28
CA VAL A 112 5.66 -9.32 -6.59
C VAL A 112 5.08 -10.12 -7.76
N THR A 113 5.04 -11.45 -7.64
CA THR A 113 4.59 -12.35 -8.72
C THR A 113 3.24 -13.01 -8.45
N GLY A 114 2.66 -12.75 -7.27
CA GLY A 114 1.35 -13.24 -6.87
C GLY A 114 0.25 -12.76 -7.83
N PRO A 115 -0.86 -13.52 -7.93
CA PRO A 115 -1.99 -13.08 -8.73
C PRO A 115 -2.48 -11.73 -8.21
N PRO A 116 -2.89 -10.80 -9.09
CA PRO A 116 -3.46 -9.57 -8.64
C PRO A 116 -4.77 -9.84 -7.88
N GLY A 117 -4.96 -9.20 -6.74
CA GLY A 117 -6.22 -9.19 -6.03
C GLY A 117 -7.36 -8.53 -6.82
N PRO A 118 -8.60 -8.60 -6.32
CA PRO A 118 -9.73 -8.00 -7.00
C PRO A 118 -9.60 -6.47 -7.07
N ASN A 119 -10.10 -5.88 -8.16
CA ASN A 119 -9.96 -4.44 -8.37
C ASN A 119 -10.75 -3.65 -7.30
N PRO A 120 -10.11 -2.72 -6.56
CA PRO A 120 -10.77 -1.92 -5.53
C PRO A 120 -12.00 -1.14 -6.04
N VAL A 121 -11.98 -0.67 -7.29
CA VAL A 121 -13.13 0.03 -7.92
C VAL A 121 -14.36 -0.87 -8.02
N GLN A 122 -14.15 -2.18 -8.20
CA GLN A 122 -15.23 -3.16 -8.27
C GLN A 122 -15.72 -3.58 -6.87
N LEU A 123 -14.83 -3.55 -5.86
CA LEU A 123 -15.16 -3.92 -4.49
C LEU A 123 -15.79 -2.79 -3.67
N MET A 124 -15.37 -1.54 -3.87
CA MET A 124 -15.86 -0.41 -3.06
C MET A 124 -17.39 -0.27 -3.01
N PRO A 125 -18.17 -0.55 -4.09
CA PRO A 125 -19.63 -0.54 -4.02
C PRO A 125 -20.24 -1.55 -3.04
N THR A 126 -19.51 -2.60 -2.64
CA THR A 126 -19.98 -3.61 -1.68
C THR A 126 -19.63 -3.26 -0.23
N VAL A 127 -18.80 -2.24 0.00
CA VAL A 127 -18.36 -1.82 1.34
C VAL A 127 -19.36 -0.82 1.92
N SER A 128 -20.08 -1.24 2.96
CA SER A 128 -21.07 -0.40 3.66
C SER A 128 -20.57 0.20 4.97
N MET A 129 -19.42 -0.27 5.49
CA MET A 129 -18.79 0.26 6.70
C MET A 129 -18.22 1.67 6.45
N PRO A 130 -18.01 2.49 7.49
CA PRO A 130 -17.27 3.75 7.36
C PRO A 130 -15.86 3.49 6.82
N VAL A 131 -15.43 4.32 5.86
CA VAL A 131 -14.09 4.27 5.26
C VAL A 131 -13.47 5.65 5.28
N LEU A 132 -12.25 5.75 5.80
CA LEU A 132 -11.41 6.94 5.68
C LEU A 132 -10.28 6.66 4.69
N VAL A 133 -10.18 7.51 3.67
CA VAL A 133 -9.10 7.50 2.69
C VAL A 133 -8.19 8.68 2.98
N LEU A 134 -6.91 8.41 3.23
CA LEU A 134 -5.86 9.41 3.40
C LEU A 134 -4.91 9.31 2.22
N TRP A 135 -4.69 10.41 1.50
CA TRP A 135 -3.92 10.37 0.25
C TRP A 135 -2.89 11.49 0.20
N GLY A 136 -1.62 11.16 -0.01
CA GLY A 136 -0.57 12.15 -0.20
C GLY A 136 -0.62 12.79 -1.58
N ASP A 137 -0.60 14.12 -1.67
CA ASP A 137 -0.64 14.83 -2.96
C ASP A 137 0.66 14.74 -3.78
N GLN A 138 1.74 14.23 -3.17
CA GLN A 138 3.02 13.93 -3.82
C GLN A 138 3.28 12.43 -3.97
N ASP A 139 2.26 11.57 -3.85
CA ASP A 139 2.43 10.13 -4.05
C ASP A 139 2.88 9.83 -5.49
N PRO A 140 4.11 9.31 -5.69
CA PRO A 140 4.64 9.02 -7.03
C PRO A 140 4.18 7.65 -7.57
N PHE A 141 3.67 6.77 -6.71
CA PHE A 141 3.26 5.40 -7.06
C PHE A 141 1.77 5.35 -7.39
N THR A 142 0.93 6.04 -6.62
CA THR A 142 -0.50 6.16 -6.88
C THR A 142 -0.91 7.63 -7.02
N PRO A 143 -0.54 8.27 -8.15
CA PRO A 143 -0.76 9.71 -8.31
C PRO A 143 -2.26 10.02 -8.32
N LEU A 144 -2.62 11.14 -7.69
CA LEU A 144 -4.02 11.56 -7.53
C LEU A 144 -4.73 11.78 -8.88
N ASP A 145 -3.96 12.16 -9.93
CA ASP A 145 -4.46 12.35 -11.29
C ASP A 145 -4.61 11.05 -12.10
N GLY A 146 -4.13 9.93 -11.55
CA GLY A 146 -4.27 8.59 -12.11
C GLY A 146 -5.69 8.01 -11.92
N PRO A 147 -6.01 6.85 -12.52
CA PRO A 147 -7.37 6.30 -12.45
C PRO A 147 -7.82 5.95 -11.04
N VAL A 148 -6.96 5.36 -10.20
CA VAL A 148 -7.29 5.06 -8.79
C VAL A 148 -7.56 6.35 -8.03
N GLY A 149 -6.65 7.32 -8.12
CA GLY A 149 -6.76 8.62 -7.44
C GLY A 149 -8.01 9.38 -7.84
N LYS A 150 -8.34 9.43 -9.14
CA LYS A 150 -9.58 10.03 -9.66
C LYS A 150 -10.83 9.33 -9.14
N TYR A 151 -10.82 8.00 -9.09
CA TYR A 151 -11.95 7.24 -8.58
C TYR A 151 -12.21 7.56 -7.11
N PHE A 152 -11.21 7.43 -6.24
CA PHE A 152 -11.37 7.74 -4.82
C PHE A 152 -11.65 9.22 -4.56
N SER A 153 -11.13 10.12 -5.40
CA SER A 153 -11.48 11.56 -5.34
C SER A 153 -12.95 11.84 -5.62
N ALA A 154 -13.58 11.08 -6.51
CA ALA A 154 -15.00 11.22 -6.84
C ALA A 154 -15.91 10.46 -5.88
N LEU A 155 -15.39 9.45 -5.17
CA LEU A 155 -16.17 8.48 -4.42
C LEU A 155 -17.03 9.09 -3.29
N PRO A 156 -16.53 10.05 -2.46
CA PRO A 156 -17.34 10.67 -1.40
C PRO A 156 -18.62 11.35 -1.90
N SER A 157 -18.67 11.75 -3.18
CA SER A 157 -19.87 12.37 -3.76
C SER A 157 -21.02 11.36 -3.96
N ASN A 158 -20.70 10.06 -4.03
CA ASN A 158 -21.63 8.98 -4.33
C ASN A 158 -21.72 7.93 -3.21
N ALA A 159 -20.80 7.95 -2.24
CA ALA A 159 -20.72 7.00 -1.14
C ALA A 159 -20.55 7.76 0.19
N PRO A 160 -21.64 8.03 0.94
CA PRO A 160 -21.59 8.87 2.14
C PRO A 160 -20.84 8.22 3.31
N ASN A 161 -20.61 6.90 3.26
CA ASN A 161 -19.77 6.19 4.22
C ASN A 161 -18.27 6.38 3.97
N VAL A 162 -17.88 7.03 2.87
CA VAL A 162 -16.47 7.25 2.50
C VAL A 162 -16.10 8.71 2.72
N SER A 163 -15.05 8.95 3.50
CA SER A 163 -14.41 10.25 3.67
C SER A 163 -13.02 10.22 3.03
N LEU A 164 -12.65 11.29 2.32
CA LEU A 164 -11.32 11.45 1.73
C LEU A 164 -10.64 12.70 2.30
N SER A 165 -9.38 12.58 2.72
CA SER A 165 -8.51 13.70 3.06
C SER A 165 -7.23 13.65 2.24
N ILE A 166 -6.96 14.71 1.49
CA ILE A 166 -5.71 14.91 0.78
C ILE A 166 -4.71 15.57 1.72
N LEU A 167 -3.50 15.01 1.82
CA LEU A 167 -2.45 15.43 2.73
C LEU A 167 -1.34 16.16 1.94
N PRO A 168 -1.12 17.47 2.19
CA PRO A 168 -0.20 18.27 1.40
C PRO A 168 1.26 17.95 1.70
N GLY A 169 2.06 17.78 0.65
CA GLY A 169 3.49 17.48 0.73
C GLY A 169 3.80 16.06 1.18
N VAL A 170 2.81 15.16 1.17
CA VAL A 170 2.92 13.76 1.61
C VAL A 170 3.04 12.84 0.40
N GLY A 171 3.90 11.84 0.50
CA GLY A 171 4.14 10.81 -0.50
C GLY A 171 3.31 9.53 -0.27
N HIS A 172 3.89 8.39 -0.63
CA HIS A 172 3.22 7.08 -0.68
C HIS A 172 3.04 6.38 0.67
N CYS A 173 3.75 6.84 1.71
CA CYS A 173 3.67 6.25 3.06
C CYS A 173 3.16 7.28 4.08
N PRO A 174 1.90 7.77 4.00
CA PRO A 174 1.46 8.90 4.81
C PRO A 174 1.68 8.76 6.31
N HIS A 175 1.48 7.55 6.83
CA HIS A 175 1.57 7.23 8.27
C HIS A 175 2.98 7.43 8.84
N ASP A 176 4.02 7.26 8.03
CA ASP A 176 5.42 7.43 8.45
C ASP A 176 5.99 8.77 7.96
N ASP A 177 5.59 9.20 6.77
CA ASP A 177 6.00 10.46 6.15
C ASP A 177 5.60 11.69 6.98
N ARG A 178 4.30 11.76 7.32
CA ARG A 178 3.68 12.85 8.09
C ARG A 178 2.64 12.31 9.08
N PRO A 179 3.07 11.60 10.13
CA PRO A 179 2.17 11.01 11.14
C PRO A 179 1.27 12.06 11.79
N ASP A 180 1.74 13.29 11.94
CA ASP A 180 0.97 14.41 12.50
C ASP A 180 -0.28 14.71 11.65
N LEU A 181 -0.13 14.79 10.32
CA LEU A 181 -1.25 15.03 9.40
C LEU A 181 -2.20 13.84 9.32
N VAL A 182 -1.66 12.62 9.39
CA VAL A 182 -2.48 11.41 9.45
C VAL A 182 -3.30 11.38 10.74
N HIS A 183 -2.69 11.60 11.90
CA HIS A 183 -3.38 11.60 13.19
C HIS A 183 -4.44 12.70 13.29
N GLU A 184 -4.18 13.88 12.73
CA GLU A 184 -5.15 14.98 12.67
C GLU A 184 -6.47 14.57 12.00
N LYS A 185 -6.43 13.64 11.02
CA LYS A 185 -7.62 13.15 10.31
C LYS A 185 -8.14 11.83 10.89
N LEU A 186 -7.24 10.93 11.25
CA LEU A 186 -7.58 9.58 11.71
C LEU A 186 -8.25 9.60 13.08
N LEU A 187 -7.69 10.30 14.08
CA LEU A 187 -8.20 10.23 15.45
C LEU A 187 -9.65 10.75 15.57
N PRO A 188 -10.02 11.93 15.02
CA PRO A 188 -11.41 12.38 15.08
C PRO A 188 -12.37 11.47 14.32
N TRP A 189 -11.89 10.82 13.25
CA TRP A 189 -12.70 9.84 12.51
C TRP A 189 -12.93 8.57 13.34
N LEU A 190 -11.89 8.08 14.04
CA LEU A 190 -12.01 6.96 14.98
C LEU A 190 -13.01 7.28 16.10
N ASP A 191 -12.97 8.48 16.67
CA ASP A 191 -13.92 8.91 17.71
C ASP A 191 -15.37 8.91 17.20
N CYS A 192 -15.59 9.26 15.93
CA CYS A 192 -16.92 9.22 15.32
C CYS A 192 -17.48 7.80 15.18
N ILE A 193 -16.63 6.82 14.88
CA ILE A 193 -17.07 5.43 14.66
C ILE A 193 -17.12 4.60 15.95
N PHE A 194 -16.27 4.93 16.92
CA PHE A 194 -16.29 4.36 18.27
C PHE A 194 -17.02 5.32 19.21
N SER A 195 -18.32 5.50 18.99
CA SER A 195 -19.17 6.14 19.99
C SER A 195 -19.25 5.23 21.23
N PHE A 196 -18.48 5.56 22.28
CA PHE A 196 -18.68 5.00 23.62
C PHE A 196 -19.89 5.64 24.30
#